data_AF-A0A1Z9ACY1-F1
#
_entry.id   AF-A0A1Z9ACY1-F1
#
_cell.length_a   1.000
_cell.length_b   1.000
_cell.length_c   1.000
_cell.angle_alpha   90.00
_cell.angle_beta   90.00
_cell.angle_gamma   90.00
#
_symmetry.space_group_name_H-M   'P 1'
#
loop_
_entity.id
_entity.type
_entity.pdbx_description
1 polymer ?
#
loop_
_entity_poly.entity_id
_entity_poly.type
_entity_poly.pdbx_seq_one_letter_code
_entity_poly.pdbx_strand_id
1 'polypeptide(L)' 'FSDLRKACPCAACQGEPDVTGRVLVPKVTHVEKSFELIRYEIVGGYALQLYWADGHNTGIYSFDYLRSLS' A
#
# COMPACT_ATOMS: atom_id res chain seq x y z
N PHE A 1 11.57 -1.41 5.22
CA PHE A 1 10.33 -1.88 4.54
C PHE A 1 9.10 -1.88 5.43
N SER A 2 9.22 -1.96 6.77
CA SER A 2 8.05 -1.93 7.67
C SER A 2 7.15 -0.72 7.46
N ASP A 3 7.74 0.48 7.42
CA ASP A 3 6.98 1.73 7.27
C ASP A 3 6.30 1.83 5.91
N LEU A 4 6.98 1.41 4.84
CA LEU A 4 6.42 1.36 3.49
C LEU A 4 5.21 0.42 3.37
N ARG A 5 5.25 -0.75 4.04
CA ARG A 5 4.12 -1.69 4.07
C ARG A 5 2.94 -1.13 4.85
N LYS A 6 3.21 -0.47 5.99
CA LYS A 6 2.19 0.17 6.84
C LYS A 6 1.55 1.36 6.13
N ALA A 7 2.31 2.06 5.31
CA ALA A 7 1.86 3.14 4.44
C ALA A 7 1.24 2.65 3.11
N CYS A 8 0.80 1.39 3.02
CA CYS A 8 0.15 0.91 1.78
C CYS A 8 -1.11 1.74 1.49
N PRO A 9 -1.26 2.33 0.28
CA PRO A 9 -2.37 3.23 -0.05
C PRO A 9 -3.61 2.50 -0.57
N CYS A 10 -3.64 1.16 -0.61
CA CYS A 10 -4.78 0.43 -1.14
C CYS A 10 -6.00 0.50 -0.19
N ALA A 11 -7.20 0.31 -0.75
CA ALA A 11 -8.45 0.31 0.02
C ALA A 11 -8.47 -0.75 1.14
N ALA A 12 -7.80 -1.89 0.95
CA ALA A 12 -7.69 -2.91 1.99
C ALA A 12 -6.83 -2.46 3.19
N CYS A 13 -5.96 -1.45 3.02
CA CYS A 13 -5.11 -0.94 4.10
C CYS A 13 -5.61 0.41 4.66
N GLN A 14 -5.99 1.37 3.82
CA GLN A 14 -6.42 2.71 4.24
C GLN A 14 -7.94 2.87 4.28
N GLY A 15 -8.69 1.89 3.78
CA GLY A 15 -10.12 2.03 3.55
C GLY A 15 -10.43 2.81 2.27
N GLU A 16 -11.71 2.83 1.94
CA GLU A 16 -12.27 3.63 0.85
C GLU A 16 -13.36 4.55 1.41
N PRO A 17 -13.54 5.76 0.86
CA PRO A 17 -14.63 6.63 1.26
C PRO A 17 -15.98 5.99 0.93
N ASP A 18 -16.89 5.94 1.89
CA ASP A 18 -18.27 5.56 1.63
C ASP A 18 -19.05 6.69 0.91
N VAL A 19 -20.33 6.43 0.59
CA VAL A 19 -21.22 7.41 -0.07
C VAL A 19 -21.41 8.70 0.74
N THR A 20 -21.08 8.71 2.03
CA THR A 20 -21.13 9.88 2.91
C THR A 20 -19.76 10.55 3.09
N GLY A 21 -18.72 10.06 2.40
CA GLY A 21 -17.35 10.55 2.47
C GLY A 21 -16.58 10.08 3.72
N ARG A 22 -17.13 9.15 4.50
CA ARG A 22 -16.44 8.58 5.67
C ARG A 22 -15.49 7.48 5.22
N VAL A 23 -14.25 7.52 5.68
CA VAL A 23 -13.27 6.46 5.44
C VAL A 23 -13.23 5.55 6.67
N LEU A 24 -13.64 4.29 6.50
CA LEU A 24 -13.46 3.26 7.51
C LEU A 24 -12.15 2.54 7.22
N VAL A 25 -11.13 2.81 8.03
CA VAL A 25 -9.83 2.13 7.92
C VAL A 25 -9.99 0.69 8.44
N PRO A 26 -9.79 -0.34 7.60
CA PRO A 26 -9.88 -1.72 8.04
C PRO A 26 -8.77 -2.05 9.04
N LYS A 27 -9.05 -2.94 9.99
CA LYS A 27 -8.00 -3.49 10.86
C LYS A 27 -7.15 -4.46 10.05
N VAL A 28 -5.93 -4.06 9.70
CA VAL A 28 -4.96 -4.91 9.01
C VAL A 28 -4.14 -5.69 10.02
N THR A 29 -4.11 -7.01 9.90
CA THR A 29 -3.17 -7.86 10.64
C THR A 29 -1.98 -8.14 9.75
N HIS A 30 -0.78 -7.73 10.18
CA HIS A 30 0.47 -8.05 9.50
C HIS A 30 1.11 -9.31 10.08
N VAL A 31 1.74 -10.08 9.22
CA VAL A 31 2.62 -11.20 9.58
C VAL A 31 4.06 -10.86 9.18
N GLU A 32 5.03 -11.68 9.56
CA GLU A 32 6.44 -11.43 9.22
C GLU A 32 6.64 -11.24 7.70
N LYS A 33 5.99 -12.10 6.89
CA LYS A 33 6.00 -12.03 5.43
C LYS A 33 5.38 -10.76 4.86
N SER A 34 4.56 -10.02 5.62
CA SER A 34 3.99 -8.75 5.16
C SER A 34 5.05 -7.69 4.92
N PHE A 35 6.21 -7.80 5.55
CA PHE A 35 7.28 -6.80 5.47
C PHE A 35 8.39 -7.17 4.49
N GLU A 36 8.24 -8.29 3.79
CA GLU A 36 9.17 -8.78 2.78
C GLU A 36 8.69 -8.36 1.38
N LEU A 37 9.44 -7.47 0.73
CA LEU A 37 9.17 -7.03 -0.64
C LEU A 37 9.76 -8.05 -1.61
N ILE A 38 8.94 -8.68 -2.43
CA ILE A 38 9.37 -9.67 -3.42
C ILE A 38 9.75 -9.00 -4.74
N ARG A 39 8.93 -8.06 -5.21
CA ARG A 39 9.15 -7.36 -6.49
C ARG A 39 8.36 -6.05 -6.55
N TYR A 40 8.70 -5.22 -7.52
CA TYR A 40 7.95 -4.02 -7.85
C TYR A 40 7.82 -3.86 -9.37
N GLU A 41 6.82 -3.10 -9.79
CA GLU A 41 6.59 -2.74 -11.19
C GLU A 41 6.31 -1.23 -11.30
N ILE A 42 6.73 -0.64 -12.41
CA ILE A 42 6.39 0.75 -12.74
C ILE A 42 4.99 0.77 -13.33
N VAL A 43 4.11 1.60 -12.77
CA VAL A 43 2.76 1.84 -13.27
C VAL A 43 2.75 3.16 -14.01
N GLY A 44 2.57 3.10 -15.34
CA GLY A 44 2.34 4.27 -16.20
C GLY A 44 3.39 5.38 -16.14
N GLY A 45 4.57 5.13 -15.54
CA GLY A 45 5.61 6.14 -15.33
C GLY A 45 5.32 7.13 -14.18
N TYR A 46 4.31 6.90 -13.34
CA TYR A 46 3.94 7.82 -12.25
C TYR A 46 3.90 7.17 -10.86
N ALA A 47 3.98 5.85 -10.78
CA ALA A 47 3.86 5.10 -9.54
C ALA A 47 4.62 3.77 -9.57
N LEU A 48 4.78 3.17 -8.38
CA LEU A 48 5.23 1.79 -8.19
C LEU A 48 4.08 0.94 -7.65
N GLN A 49 3.88 -0.24 -8.23
CA GLN A 49 3.11 -1.31 -7.60
C GLN A 49 4.09 -2.24 -6.88
N LEU A 50 3.84 -2.49 -5.59
CA LEU A 50 4.70 -3.33 -4.75
C LEU A 50 4.04 -4.68 -4.49
N TYR A 51 4.84 -5.75 -4.53
CA TYR A 51 4.41 -7.12 -4.29
C TYR A 51 5.11 -7.68 -3.06
N TRP A 52 4.32 -8.08 -2.06
CA TRP A 52 4.78 -8.53 -0.75
C TRP A 52 4.68 -10.06 -0.60
N ALA A 53 5.49 -10.65 0.29
CA ALA A 53 5.53 -12.10 0.49
C ALA A 53 4.32 -12.69 1.21
N ASP A 54 3.47 -11.85 1.80
CA ASP A 54 2.14 -12.24 2.28
C ASP A 54 1.09 -12.33 1.14
N GLY A 55 1.51 -12.09 -0.10
CA GLY A 55 0.64 -12.09 -1.29
C GLY A 55 -0.02 -10.73 -1.57
N HIS A 56 0.24 -9.71 -0.75
CA HIS A 56 -0.34 -8.38 -0.95
C HIS A 56 0.29 -7.67 -2.15
N ASN A 57 -0.53 -7.15 -3.07
CA ASN A 57 -0.05 -6.55 -4.31
C ASN A 57 -0.93 -5.43 -4.89
N THR A 58 -1.90 -4.92 -4.13
CA THR A 58 -2.88 -3.93 -4.64
C THR A 58 -2.52 -2.48 -4.31
N GLY A 59 -1.41 -2.25 -3.61
CA GLY A 59 -0.91 -0.90 -3.32
C GLY A 59 -0.17 -0.30 -4.52
N ILE A 60 -0.69 0.81 -5.05
CA ILE A 60 -0.04 1.63 -6.07
C ILE A 60 0.46 2.92 -5.41
N TYR A 61 1.77 3.04 -5.30
CA TYR A 61 2.44 4.14 -4.63
C TYR A 61 2.89 5.17 -5.65
N SER A 62 2.21 6.31 -5.76
CA SER A 62 2.68 7.39 -6.63
C SER A 62 4.07 7.85 -6.21
N PHE A 63 4.88 8.31 -7.16
CA PHE A 63 6.21 8.84 -6.84
C PHE A 63 6.14 10.04 -5.88
N ASP A 64 5.09 10.86 -5.99
CA ASP A 64 4.84 11.95 -5.05
C ASP A 64 4.53 11.43 -3.65
N TYR A 65 3.72 10.38 -3.53
CA TYR A 65 3.44 9.77 -2.24
C TYR A 65 4.70 9.13 -1.63
N LEU A 66 5.48 8.40 -2.42
CA LEU A 66 6.76 7.82 -1.95
C LEU A 66 7.73 8.89 -1.45
N ARG A 67 7.82 10.03 -2.15
CA ARG A 67 8.61 11.19 -1.72
C ARG A 67 8.08 11.85 -0.44
N SER A 68 6.78 11.75 -0.15
CA SER A 68 6.21 12.26 1.10
C SER A 68 6.47 11.35 2.31
N LEU A 69 6.86 10.09 2.08
CA LEU A 69 7.14 9.09 3.12
C LEU A 69 8.63 9.04 3.52
N SER A 70 9.50 9.78 2.83
CA SER A 70 10.96 9.79 3.05
C SER A 70 11.40 10.78 4.12
#